data_AF-A0A5B6YH39-F1
#
_entry.id   AF-A0A5B6YH39-F1
#
_cell.length_a   1.000
_cell.length_b   1.000
_cell.length_c   1.000
_cell.angle_alpha   90.00
_cell.angle_beta   90.00
_cell.angle_gamma   90.00
#
_symmetry.space_group_name_H-M   'P 1'
#
loop_
_entity.id
_entity.type
_entity.pdbx_description
1 polymer ?
#
loop_
_entity_poly.entity_id
_entity_poly.type
_entity_poly.pdbx_seq_one_letter_code
_entity_poly.pdbx_strand_id
1 'polypeptide(L)'
;VKFVVAKKADSLYPVVSRASIVAKVTRDQALRDWVLDETAENMHRNFGSGYPGDPETKAWLEHHKHSVFGFPTLVRFSWGTCTPYFKDVEVLWESDKTDEDGSANKTGKRQLKLSSVGFTGLKRKTEEIESSGKGCCKFFQARKLEQLSHF
;
A
#
# COMPACT_ATOMS: atom_id res chain seq x y z
N VAL A 1 -1.70 34.82 -5.69
CA VAL A 1 -1.67 33.76 -6.74
C VAL A 1 -3.10 33.42 -7.11
N LYS A 2 -3.43 33.34 -8.40
CA LYS A 2 -4.77 32.96 -8.88
C LYS A 2 -4.70 31.55 -9.48
N PHE A 3 -5.62 30.68 -9.09
CA PHE A 3 -5.69 29.30 -9.58
C PHE A 3 -6.80 29.15 -10.62
N VAL A 4 -6.51 28.45 -11.70
CA VAL A 4 -7.47 28.07 -12.75
C VAL A 4 -7.20 26.61 -13.11
N VAL A 5 -8.24 25.78 -13.10
CA VAL A 5 -8.18 24.36 -13.45
C VAL A 5 -9.15 24.11 -14.61
N ALA A 6 -8.66 23.52 -15.69
CA ALA A 6 -9.46 23.27 -16.89
C ALA A 6 -9.15 21.88 -17.48
N LYS A 7 -10.15 21.30 -18.16
CA LYS A 7 -9.96 20.08 -18.95
C LYS A 7 -9.12 20.41 -20.19
N LYS A 8 -8.22 19.51 -20.60
CA LYS A 8 -7.32 19.70 -21.76
C LYS A 8 -6.50 20.99 -21.71
N ALA A 9 -6.08 21.39 -20.51
CA ALA A 9 -5.35 22.65 -20.29
C ALA A 9 -4.02 22.72 -21.08
N ASP A 10 -3.41 21.59 -21.39
CA ASP A 10 -2.24 21.44 -22.23
C ASP A 10 -2.45 21.85 -23.70
N SER A 11 -3.70 21.79 -24.19
CA SER A 11 -4.07 22.29 -25.53
C SER A 11 -4.45 23.78 -25.51
N LEU A 12 -4.88 24.30 -24.35
CA LEU A 12 -5.39 25.67 -24.19
C LEU A 12 -4.30 26.67 -23.78
N TYR A 13 -3.33 26.23 -22.97
CA TYR A 13 -2.31 27.09 -22.38
C TYR A 13 -0.91 26.58 -22.73
N PRO A 14 -0.11 27.33 -23.52
CA PRO A 14 1.23 26.88 -23.93
C PRO A 14 2.16 26.54 -22.77
N VAL A 15 2.01 27.21 -21.63
CA VAL A 15 2.78 26.91 -20.41
C VAL A 15 2.47 25.52 -19.84
N VAL A 16 1.21 25.10 -19.86
CA VAL A 16 0.78 23.76 -19.42
C VAL A 16 1.20 22.71 -20.46
N SER A 17 1.18 23.06 -21.74
CA SER A 17 1.71 22.20 -22.82
C SER A 17 3.17 21.83 -22.59
N ARG A 18 4.04 22.82 -22.32
CA ARG A 18 5.45 22.58 -21.99
C ARG A 18 5.61 21.73 -20.74
N ALA A 19 4.84 22.00 -19.69
CA ALA A 19 4.87 21.19 -18.47
C ALA A 19 4.50 19.72 -18.75
N SER A 20 3.54 19.48 -19.65
CA SER A 20 3.15 18.14 -20.07
C SER A 20 4.26 17.41 -20.83
N ILE A 21 5.02 18.12 -21.69
CA ILE A 21 6.18 17.54 -22.38
C ILE A 21 7.24 17.12 -21.37
N VAL A 22 7.61 18.03 -20.44
CA VAL A 22 8.60 17.76 -19.40
C VAL A 22 8.18 16.54 -18.57
N ALA A 23 6.93 16.49 -18.11
CA ALA A 23 6.42 15.38 -17.32
C ALA A 23 6.53 14.03 -18.06
N LYS A 24 6.19 13.98 -19.35
CA LYS A 24 6.28 12.74 -20.15
C LYS A 24 7.73 12.32 -20.35
N VAL A 25 8.61 13.22 -20.77
CA VAL A 25 10.02 12.92 -21.02
C VAL A 25 10.71 12.43 -19.74
N THR A 26 10.48 13.10 -18.61
CA THR A 26 11.03 12.69 -17.31
C THR A 26 10.51 11.33 -16.87
N ARG A 27 9.20 11.06 -17.04
CA ARG A 27 8.63 9.74 -16.74
C ARG A 27 9.28 8.65 -17.58
N ASP A 28 9.41 8.86 -18.88
CA ASP A 28 9.95 7.86 -19.80
C ASP A 28 11.43 7.59 -19.52
N GLN A 29 12.18 8.64 -19.19
CA GLN A 29 13.57 8.50 -18.77
C GLN A 29 13.68 7.72 -17.45
N ALA A 30 12.89 8.07 -16.44
CA ALA A 30 12.89 7.39 -15.16
C ALA A 30 12.54 5.89 -15.29
N LEU A 31 11.60 5.54 -16.18
CA LEU A 31 11.25 4.14 -16.45
C LEU A 31 12.37 3.39 -17.21
N ARG A 32 13.05 4.03 -18.16
CA ARG A 32 14.19 3.42 -18.85
C ARG A 32 15.36 3.14 -17.91
N ASP A 33 15.63 4.09 -17.02
CA ASP A 33 16.75 4.02 -16.08
C ASP A 33 16.41 3.23 -14.81
N TRP A 34 15.15 2.80 -14.65
CA TRP A 34 14.71 2.07 -13.47
C TRP A 34 15.53 0.77 -13.28
N VAL A 35 16.10 0.63 -12.10
CA VAL A 35 16.80 -0.58 -11.67
C VAL A 35 15.89 -1.33 -10.71
N LEU A 36 15.66 -2.61 -11.00
CA LEU A 36 14.96 -3.51 -10.11
C LEU A 36 16.00 -4.11 -9.17
N ASP A 37 15.89 -3.78 -7.88
CA ASP A 37 16.80 -4.26 -6.83
C ASP A 37 16.41 -5.66 -6.33
N GLU A 38 15.26 -6.17 -6.77
CA GLU A 38 14.74 -7.47 -6.36
C GLU A 38 15.60 -8.62 -6.93
N THR A 39 15.97 -9.57 -6.07
CA THR A 39 17.00 -10.62 -6.30
C THR A 39 16.60 -11.72 -7.29
N ALA A 40 15.53 -11.55 -8.06
CA ALA A 40 15.16 -12.52 -9.08
C ALA A 40 16.09 -12.34 -10.29
N GLU A 41 17.05 -13.26 -10.44
CA GLU A 41 18.11 -13.25 -11.47
C GLU A 41 17.61 -13.16 -12.94
N ASN A 42 16.29 -13.17 -13.18
CA ASN A 42 15.68 -13.14 -14.51
C ASN A 42 14.58 -12.09 -14.68
N MET A 43 14.61 -10.99 -13.90
CA MET A 43 13.66 -9.89 -14.10
C MET A 43 13.93 -9.15 -15.40
N HIS A 44 13.07 -9.35 -16.41
CA HIS A 44 13.20 -8.64 -17.67
C HIS A 44 12.53 -7.26 -17.63
N ARG A 45 13.15 -6.25 -18.25
CA ARG A 45 12.61 -4.87 -18.31
C ARG A 45 11.47 -4.68 -19.30
N ASN A 46 11.02 -5.74 -19.95
CA ASN A 46 9.93 -5.64 -20.93
C ASN A 46 8.55 -5.62 -20.23
N PHE A 47 8.20 -4.48 -19.65
CA PHE A 47 6.94 -4.27 -18.92
C PHE A 47 5.73 -4.03 -19.83
N GLY A 48 5.93 -3.95 -21.15
CA GLY A 48 4.96 -3.40 -22.08
C GLY A 48 4.68 -1.91 -21.81
N SER A 49 3.44 -1.49 -22.01
CA SER A 49 3.00 -0.11 -21.82
C SER A 49 2.89 0.33 -20.36
N GLY A 50 2.81 -0.61 -19.42
CA GLY A 50 2.51 -0.37 -18.00
C GLY A 50 1.04 -0.11 -17.69
N TYR A 51 0.13 -0.21 -18.68
CA TYR A 51 -1.30 -0.03 -18.48
C TYR A 51 -2.05 -1.36 -18.32
N PRO A 52 -3.09 -1.44 -17.48
CA PRO A 52 -3.92 -2.63 -17.28
C PRO A 52 -4.63 -3.16 -18.51
N GLY A 53 -4.75 -2.38 -19.58
CA GLY A 53 -5.36 -2.81 -20.83
C GLY A 53 -4.42 -3.63 -21.72
N ASP A 54 -3.11 -3.53 -21.46
CA ASP A 54 -2.09 -4.09 -22.31
C ASP A 54 -1.80 -5.57 -21.96
N PRO A 55 -1.94 -6.51 -22.91
CA PRO A 55 -1.64 -7.92 -22.69
C PRO A 55 -0.20 -8.17 -22.24
N GLU A 56 0.77 -7.41 -22.73
CA GLU A 56 2.19 -7.58 -22.39
C GLU A 56 2.45 -7.20 -20.93
N THR A 57 1.86 -6.09 -20.47
CA THR A 57 1.90 -5.67 -19.06
C THR A 57 1.31 -6.75 -18.13
N LYS A 58 0.17 -7.36 -18.51
CA LYS A 58 -0.45 -8.42 -17.70
C LYS A 58 0.39 -9.69 -17.64
N ALA A 59 0.96 -10.09 -18.78
CA ALA A 59 1.86 -11.24 -18.85
C ALA A 59 3.10 -11.02 -17.97
N TRP A 60 3.65 -9.81 -18.00
CA TRP A 60 4.77 -9.44 -17.14
C TRP A 60 4.44 -9.57 -15.65
N LEU A 61 3.26 -9.08 -15.23
CA LEU A 61 2.83 -9.19 -13.83
C LEU A 61 2.71 -10.65 -13.38
N GLU A 62 2.09 -11.52 -14.18
CA GLU A 62 1.96 -12.94 -13.84
C GLU A 62 3.33 -13.62 -13.71
N HIS A 63 4.26 -13.32 -14.62
CA HIS A 63 5.59 -13.93 -14.63
C HIS A 63 6.48 -13.48 -13.45
N HIS A 64 6.27 -12.26 -12.95
CA HIS A 64 7.11 -11.66 -11.90
C HIS A 64 6.41 -11.53 -10.55
N LYS A 65 5.32 -12.28 -10.33
CA LYS A 65 4.71 -12.39 -9.00
C LYS A 65 5.49 -13.39 -8.15
N HIS A 66 5.72 -13.03 -6.90
CA HIS A 66 6.26 -13.87 -5.85
C HIS A 66 5.13 -14.28 -4.90
N SER A 67 5.11 -15.54 -4.45
CA SER A 67 4.04 -16.09 -3.61
C SER A 67 3.82 -15.33 -2.29
N VAL A 68 4.91 -15.01 -1.60
CA VAL A 68 4.88 -14.26 -0.33
C VAL A 68 4.90 -12.74 -0.52
N PHE A 69 5.91 -12.21 -1.24
CA PHE A 69 6.12 -10.76 -1.36
C PHE A 69 5.21 -10.05 -2.39
N GLY A 70 4.50 -10.79 -3.24
CA GLY A 70 3.67 -10.21 -4.28
C GLY A 70 4.49 -9.70 -5.45
N PHE A 71 4.56 -8.39 -5.66
CA PHE A 71 5.19 -7.82 -6.85
C PHE A 71 6.47 -7.03 -6.53
N PRO A 72 7.32 -6.81 -7.54
CA PRO A 72 8.42 -5.85 -7.46
C PRO A 72 7.93 -4.44 -7.15
N THR A 73 8.80 -3.63 -6.55
CA THR A 73 8.56 -2.25 -6.10
C THR A 73 8.07 -1.31 -7.20
N LEU A 74 8.39 -1.61 -8.46
CA LEU A 74 7.90 -0.89 -9.64
C LEU A 74 6.36 -0.95 -9.75
N VAL A 75 5.73 -2.03 -9.28
CA VAL A 75 4.29 -2.29 -9.41
C VAL A 75 3.51 -1.53 -8.35
N ARG A 76 2.41 -0.93 -8.77
CA ARG A 76 1.50 -0.21 -7.87
C ARG A 76 0.47 -1.16 -7.26
N PHE A 77 0.76 -1.67 -6.07
CA PHE A 77 -0.10 -2.60 -5.32
C PHE A 77 -1.55 -2.13 -5.15
N SER A 78 -1.78 -0.82 -5.09
CA SER A 78 -3.11 -0.22 -4.96
C SER A 78 -3.98 -0.28 -6.22
N TRP A 79 -3.44 -0.74 -7.36
CA TRP A 79 -4.20 -0.84 -8.59
C TRP A 79 -5.11 -2.06 -8.56
N GLY A 80 -6.38 -1.89 -8.96
CA GLY A 80 -7.36 -2.98 -8.95
C GLY A 80 -6.97 -4.18 -9.82
N THR A 81 -6.06 -3.99 -10.78
CA THR A 81 -5.46 -5.09 -11.56
C THR A 81 -4.64 -6.04 -10.69
N CYS A 82 -4.01 -5.55 -9.61
CA CYS A 82 -3.17 -6.36 -8.73
C CYS A 82 -3.99 -7.15 -7.69
N THR A 83 -5.20 -6.68 -7.34
CA THR A 83 -6.04 -7.30 -6.29
C THR A 83 -6.32 -8.80 -6.48
N PRO A 84 -6.61 -9.31 -7.69
CA PRO A 84 -6.87 -10.74 -7.89
C PRO A 84 -5.66 -11.64 -7.58
N TYR A 85 -4.45 -11.10 -7.67
CA TYR A 85 -3.21 -11.88 -7.53
C TYR A 85 -2.84 -12.17 -6.06
N PHE A 86 -3.44 -11.48 -5.09
CA PHE A 86 -3.15 -11.64 -3.65
C PHE A 86 -4.01 -12.70 -2.96
N LYS A 87 -4.79 -13.48 -3.71
CA LYS A 87 -5.68 -14.51 -3.14
C LYS A 87 -4.95 -15.78 -2.72
N ASP A 88 -3.71 -15.96 -3.17
CA ASP A 88 -2.95 -17.20 -2.96
C ASP A 88 -2.41 -17.29 -1.52
N VAL A 89 -2.10 -16.16 -0.88
CA VAL A 89 -1.59 -16.09 0.50
C VAL A 89 -2.34 -15.01 1.27
N GLU A 90 -3.00 -15.41 2.37
CA GLU A 90 -3.71 -14.47 3.23
C GLU A 90 -2.72 -13.69 4.09
N VAL A 91 -2.78 -12.36 3.96
CA VAL A 91 -2.00 -11.44 4.80
C VAL A 91 -3.00 -10.63 5.63
N LEU A 92 -2.95 -10.81 6.94
CA LEU A 92 -3.84 -10.14 7.88
C LEU A 92 -3.14 -8.94 8.51
N TRP A 93 -3.61 -7.73 8.19
CA TRP A 93 -3.12 -6.52 8.84
C TRP A 93 -3.95 -6.21 10.10
N GLU A 94 -3.33 -5.59 11.10
CA GLU A 94 -4.03 -5.22 12.34
C GLU A 94 -5.24 -4.29 12.08
N SER A 95 -5.13 -3.43 11.07
CA SER A 95 -6.20 -2.53 10.64
C SER A 95 -7.42 -3.27 10.09
N ASP A 96 -7.24 -4.41 9.43
CA ASP A 96 -8.34 -5.15 8.78
C ASP A 96 -9.32 -5.73 9.80
N LYS A 97 -8.87 -5.95 11.05
CA LYS A 97 -9.70 -6.45 12.15
C LYS A 97 -10.70 -5.44 12.69
N THR A 98 -10.55 -4.16 12.35
CA THR A 98 -11.37 -3.07 12.94
C THR A 98 -12.67 -2.85 12.17
N ASP A 99 -12.81 -3.44 10.97
CA ASP A 99 -13.99 -3.27 10.12
C ASP A 99 -15.08 -4.35 10.36
N GLU A 100 -14.77 -5.45 11.07
CA GLU A 100 -15.74 -6.52 11.38
C GLU A 100 -16.68 -6.20 12.54
N ASP A 101 -16.30 -5.29 13.45
CA ASP A 101 -17.13 -4.93 14.62
C ASP A 101 -18.03 -3.69 14.37
N GLY A 102 -18.21 -3.33 13.09
CA GLY A 102 -18.75 -2.04 12.66
C GLY A 102 -19.73 -2.11 11.49
N SER A 103 -20.87 -2.78 11.69
CA SER A 103 -22.11 -2.60 10.91
C SER A 103 -22.14 -3.10 9.46
N ALA A 104 -22.95 -4.13 9.25
CA ALA A 104 -23.56 -4.46 7.96
C ALA A 104 -24.22 -3.23 7.29
N ASN A 105 -24.20 -3.24 5.94
CA ASN A 105 -24.81 -2.31 4.99
C ASN A 105 -24.15 -0.92 4.79
N LYS A 106 -23.35 -0.80 3.72
CA LYS A 106 -23.72 -0.02 2.51
C LYS A 106 -22.63 -0.10 1.43
N THR A 107 -23.07 -0.45 0.23
CA THR A 107 -22.39 -0.22 -1.05
C THR A 107 -22.05 1.27 -1.21
N GLY A 108 -20.76 1.58 -1.36
CA GLY A 108 -20.31 2.93 -1.68
C GLY A 108 -18.80 3.02 -1.73
N LYS A 109 -18.24 3.10 -2.96
CA LYS A 109 -16.82 3.38 -3.20
C LYS A 109 -16.42 4.69 -2.50
N ARG A 110 -15.78 4.61 -1.33
CA ARG A 110 -15.16 5.76 -0.66
C ARG A 110 -13.64 5.69 -0.83
N GLN A 111 -13.18 6.53 -1.74
CA GLN A 111 -11.81 6.99 -1.88
C GLN A 111 -11.22 7.37 -0.51
N LEU A 112 -10.18 6.65 -0.09
CA LEU A 112 -9.45 6.96 1.14
C LEU A 112 -8.74 8.30 0.98
N LYS A 113 -9.24 9.31 1.69
CA LYS A 113 -8.63 10.64 1.78
C LYS A 113 -7.70 10.65 2.99
N LEU A 114 -6.40 10.68 2.71
CA LEU A 114 -5.35 10.80 3.72
C LEU A 114 -5.42 12.23 4.29
N SER A 115 -5.93 12.39 5.51
CA SER A 115 -5.91 13.68 6.20
C SER A 115 -5.60 13.56 7.67
N SER A 116 -4.61 14.38 8.04
CA SER A 116 -4.11 14.76 9.36
C SER A 116 -3.43 13.69 10.21
N VAL A 117 -2.10 13.71 10.13
CA VAL A 117 -1.18 13.36 11.21
C VAL A 117 -1.55 14.22 12.42
N GLY A 118 -2.31 13.66 13.35
CA GLY A 118 -2.68 14.27 14.63
C GLY A 118 -1.89 13.61 15.75
N PHE A 119 -0.84 14.29 16.19
CA PHE A 119 -0.10 13.96 17.41
C PHE A 119 -1.05 14.10 18.61
N THR A 120 -1.53 12.98 19.17
CA THR A 120 -2.25 12.97 20.44
C THR A 120 -1.30 12.53 21.54
N GLY A 121 -1.10 13.41 22.52
CA GLY A 121 -0.18 13.20 23.63
C GLY A 121 -0.55 11.97 24.46
N LEU A 122 0.40 11.04 24.56
CA LEU A 122 0.34 9.87 25.43
C LEU A 122 0.35 10.32 26.90
N LYS A 123 -0.82 10.36 27.55
CA LYS A 123 -0.87 10.36 29.01
C LYS A 123 -0.39 9.00 29.52
N ARG A 124 0.84 8.95 30.01
CA ARG A 124 1.35 7.84 30.83
C ARG A 124 0.50 7.73 32.10
N LYS A 125 -0.33 6.70 32.20
CA LYS A 125 -0.80 6.19 33.48
C LYS A 125 0.29 5.29 34.04
N THR A 126 0.87 5.69 35.16
CA THR A 126 1.67 4.81 36.01
C THR A 126 0.69 3.89 36.72
N GLU A 127 0.72 2.58 36.40
CA GLU A 127 -0.06 1.59 37.12
C GLU A 127 0.84 0.85 38.11
N GLU A 128 0.52 0.98 39.40
CA GLU A 128 1.18 0.29 40.49
C GLU A 128 1.00 -1.22 40.37
N ILE A 129 2.12 -1.93 40.58
CA ILE A 129 2.32 -3.34 40.27
C ILE A 129 2.01 -4.14 41.54
N GLU A 130 0.74 -4.24 41.92
CA GLU A 130 0.34 -5.17 42.99
C GLU A 130 -0.43 -6.36 42.42
N SER A 131 0.19 -7.53 42.60
CA SER A 131 -0.26 -8.84 42.14
C SER A 131 -1.26 -9.42 43.14
N SER A 132 -2.56 -9.34 42.81
CA SER A 132 -3.58 -10.11 43.53
C SER A 132 -3.53 -11.55 43.02
N GLY A 133 -3.16 -12.48 43.92
CA GLY A 133 -2.76 -13.87 43.63
C GLY A 133 -3.84 -14.82 43.09
N LYS A 134 -4.80 -14.36 42.29
CA LYS A 134 -5.75 -15.20 41.55
C LYS A 134 -6.03 -14.56 40.19
N GLY A 135 -5.06 -14.68 39.29
CA GLY A 135 -5.11 -14.17 37.90
C GLY A 135 -3.71 -14.00 37.35
N CYS A 136 -3.54 -14.10 36.03
CA CYS A 136 -2.26 -13.84 35.39
C CYS A 136 -1.73 -12.47 35.84
N CYS A 137 -0.50 -12.39 36.35
CA CYS A 137 0.06 -11.14 36.86
C CYS A 137 -0.04 -10.05 35.78
N LYS A 138 -0.53 -8.85 36.14
CA LYS A 138 -0.72 -7.71 35.22
C LYS A 138 0.51 -7.42 34.37
N PHE A 139 1.70 -7.68 34.94
CA PHE A 139 2.99 -7.58 34.25
C PHE A 139 3.06 -8.40 32.95
N PHE A 140 2.58 -9.65 32.96
CA PHE A 140 2.62 -10.56 31.80
C PHE A 140 1.54 -10.21 30.77
N GLN A 141 0.33 -9.89 31.25
CA GLN A 141 -0.77 -9.48 30.37
C GLN A 141 -0.45 -8.22 29.58
N ALA A 142 0.16 -7.20 30.22
CA ALA A 142 0.57 -5.97 29.56
C ALA A 142 1.62 -6.17 28.45
N ARG A 143 2.34 -7.30 28.47
CA ARG A 143 3.41 -7.62 27.51
C ARG A 143 3.03 -8.75 26.55
N LYS A 144 1.79 -9.24 26.61
CA LYS A 144 1.30 -10.37 25.82
C LYS A 144 2.18 -11.62 25.96
N LEU A 145 2.67 -11.87 27.18
CA LEU A 145 3.50 -13.04 27.49
C LEU A 145 2.60 -14.17 28.01
N GLU A 146 2.72 -15.35 27.40
CA GLU A 146 1.94 -16.54 27.73
C GLU A 146 2.86 -17.73 27.98
N GLN A 147 2.48 -18.60 28.92
CA GLN A 147 3.20 -19.84 29.17
C GLN A 147 2.81 -20.87 28.12
N LEU A 148 3.77 -21.34 27.33
CA LEU A 148 3.57 -22.44 26.39
C LEU A 148 3.59 -23.77 27.14
N SER A 149 2.51 -24.54 27.05
CA SER A 149 2.41 -25.88 27.66
C SER A 149 2.97 -26.98 26.76
N HIS A 150 3.10 -26.74 25.46
CA HIS A 150 3.68 -27.66 24.47
C HIS A 150 4.42 -26.86 23.38
N PHE A 151 5.45 -27.48 22.81
CA PHE A 151 6.24 -26.98 21.67
C PHE A 151 5.82 -27.66 20.38
#